data_AF-A0A3D4G003-F1
#
_entry.id   AF-A0A3D4G003-F1
#
_cell.length_a   1.000
_cell.length_b   1.000
_cell.length_c   1.000
_cell.angle_alpha   90.00
_cell.angle_beta   90.00
_cell.angle_gamma   90.00
#
_symmetry.space_group_name_H-M   'P 1'
#
loop_
_entity.id
_entity.type
_entity.pdbx_description
1 polymer ?
#
loop_
_entity_poly.entity_id
_entity_poly.type
_entity_poly.pdbx_seq_one_letter_code
_entity_poly.pdbx_strand_id
1 'polypeptide(L)'
;MNQETRRSVVVSLLSVVVGVATAWAGSQHGRLVAGVPVFALCAVLAFAINWIVFVPAYLLQTERYYDLTGSFTYIALIAVALRATEAPSPRALLLAGLVVVWTARLGSFLFARILREGTDGRFDQLKPSAPRFF
;
A
#
# COMPACT_ATOMS: atom_id res chain seq x y z
N MET A 1 8.80 -26.53 7.80
CA MET A 1 8.30 -25.13 7.89
C MET A 1 7.96 -24.85 9.35
N ASN A 2 8.59 -23.86 9.98
CA ASN A 2 8.38 -23.57 11.40
C ASN A 2 6.97 -22.99 11.64
N GLN A 3 6.46 -23.09 12.86
CA GLN A 3 5.12 -22.63 13.23
C GLN A 3 4.90 -21.13 12.90
N GLU A 4 5.93 -20.31 13.10
CA GLU A 4 5.91 -18.88 12.76
C GLU A 4 5.73 -18.65 11.26
N THR A 5 6.50 -19.35 10.41
CA THR A 5 6.39 -19.24 8.95
C THR A 5 5.02 -19.69 8.45
N ARG A 6 4.47 -20.78 9.02
CA ARG A 6 3.12 -21.24 8.70
C ARG A 6 2.08 -20.18 9.05
N ARG A 7 2.21 -19.56 10.22
CA ARG A 7 1.33 -18.47 10.66
C ARG A 7 1.43 -17.27 9.71
N SER A 8 2.64 -16.86 9.32
CA SER A 8 2.80 -15.73 8.40
C SER A 8 2.18 -16.00 7.04
N VAL A 9 2.38 -17.18 6.44
CA VAL A 9 1.71 -17.56 5.17
C VAL A 9 0.19 -17.47 5.29
N VAL A 10 -0.38 -18.01 6.38
CA VAL A 10 -1.83 -17.95 6.61
C VAL A 10 -2.30 -16.50 6.73
N VAL A 11 -1.57 -15.65 7.47
CA VAL A 11 -1.90 -14.23 7.61
C VAL A 11 -1.79 -13.50 6.27
N SER A 12 -0.74 -13.71 5.49
CA SER A 12 -0.56 -13.10 4.17
C SER A 12 -1.69 -13.49 3.21
N LEU A 13 -2.08 -14.77 3.19
CA LEU A 13 -3.22 -15.24 2.39
C LEU A 13 -4.53 -14.60 2.84
N LEU A 14 -4.78 -14.53 4.15
CA LEU A 14 -5.96 -13.87 4.72
C LEU A 14 -5.99 -12.38 4.36
N SER A 15 -4.86 -11.68 4.42
CA SER A 15 -4.75 -10.27 4.03
C SER A 15 -5.11 -10.05 2.55
N VAL A 16 -4.66 -10.93 1.66
CA VAL A 16 -5.05 -10.89 0.23
C VAL A 16 -6.55 -11.15 0.08
N VAL A 17 -7.11 -12.15 0.76
CA VAL A 17 -8.55 -12.45 0.72
C VAL A 17 -9.38 -11.26 1.21
N VAL A 18 -9.00 -10.64 2.33
CA VAL A 18 -9.66 -9.44 2.85
C VAL A 18 -9.55 -8.28 1.86
N GLY A 19 -8.38 -8.11 1.23
CA GLY A 19 -8.17 -7.11 0.18
C GLY A 19 -9.10 -7.31 -1.02
N VAL A 20 -9.21 -8.55 -1.51
CA VAL A 20 -10.11 -8.92 -2.61
C VAL A 20 -11.58 -8.72 -2.22
N ALA A 21 -11.98 -9.16 -1.03
CA ALA A 21 -13.35 -8.99 -0.54
C ALA A 21 -13.72 -7.51 -0.40
N THR A 22 -12.80 -6.68 0.11
CA THR A 22 -12.97 -5.22 0.21
C THR A 22 -13.06 -4.58 -1.17
N ALA A 23 -12.19 -4.98 -2.10
CA ALA A 23 -12.22 -4.50 -3.48
C ALA A 23 -13.54 -4.85 -4.16
N TRP A 24 -14.05 -6.07 -3.96
CA TRP A 24 -15.32 -6.51 -4.49
C TRP A 24 -16.50 -5.73 -3.89
N ALA A 25 -16.56 -5.64 -2.56
CA ALA A 25 -17.61 -4.91 -1.86
C ALA A 25 -17.63 -3.41 -2.23
N GLY A 26 -16.47 -2.75 -2.26
CA GLY A 26 -16.35 -1.33 -2.61
C GLY A 26 -16.56 -1.02 -4.10
N SER A 27 -16.56 -2.05 -4.96
CA SER A 27 -16.81 -1.90 -6.39
C SER A 27 -18.29 -1.98 -6.77
N GLN A 28 -19.16 -2.38 -5.84
CA GLN A 28 -20.59 -2.45 -6.09
C GLN A 28 -21.17 -1.05 -6.31
N HIS A 29 -21.92 -0.88 -7.40
CA HIS A 29 -22.59 0.38 -7.77
C HIS A 29 -21.65 1.62 -7.84
N GLY A 30 -20.34 1.39 -7.98
CA GLY A 30 -19.34 2.45 -8.08
C GLY A 30 -19.20 3.02 -9.50
N ARG A 31 -18.39 4.07 -9.63
CA ARG A 31 -18.03 4.62 -10.94
C ARG A 31 -17.17 3.63 -11.71
N LEU A 32 -17.47 3.47 -13.00
CA LEU A 32 -16.69 2.66 -13.93
C LEU A 32 -15.83 3.56 -14.81
N VAL A 33 -14.61 3.13 -15.10
CA VAL A 33 -13.74 3.71 -16.12
C VAL A 33 -13.37 2.60 -17.08
N ALA A 34 -13.68 2.76 -18.37
CA ALA A 34 -13.48 1.74 -19.40
C ALA A 34 -14.06 0.35 -19.03
N GLY A 35 -15.20 0.32 -18.32
CA GLY A 35 -15.85 -0.91 -17.86
C GLY A 35 -15.30 -1.50 -16.56
N VAL A 36 -14.25 -0.92 -15.97
CA VAL A 36 -13.65 -1.39 -14.71
C VAL A 36 -14.05 -0.47 -13.54
N PRO A 37 -14.50 -1.01 -12.40
CA PRO A 37 -14.77 -0.21 -11.21
C PRO A 37 -13.52 0.52 -10.73
N VAL A 38 -13.62 1.83 -10.50
CA VAL A 38 -12.49 2.66 -10.04
C VAL A 38 -11.93 2.15 -8.71
N PHE A 39 -12.81 1.66 -7.82
CA PHE A 39 -12.39 1.10 -6.54
C PHE A 39 -11.52 -0.17 -6.72
N ALA A 40 -11.95 -1.11 -7.56
CA ALA A 40 -11.15 -2.28 -7.92
C ALA A 40 -9.83 -1.89 -8.58
N LEU A 41 -9.84 -0.90 -9.48
CA LEU A 41 -8.63 -0.39 -10.12
C LEU A 41 -7.62 0.14 -9.08
N CYS A 42 -8.10 0.94 -8.11
CA CYS A 42 -7.26 1.42 -7.02
C CYS A 42 -6.73 0.28 -6.15
N ALA A 43 -7.55 -0.73 -5.83
CA ALA A 43 -7.12 -1.87 -5.04
C ALA A 43 -6.01 -2.67 -5.76
N VAL A 44 -6.21 -2.98 -7.03
CA VAL A 44 -5.20 -3.67 -7.86
C VAL A 44 -3.91 -2.86 -7.94
N LEU A 45 -4.01 -1.55 -8.16
CA LEU A 45 -2.85 -0.67 -8.22
C LEU A 45 -2.10 -0.63 -6.88
N ALA A 46 -2.82 -0.63 -5.76
CA ALA A 46 -2.21 -0.66 -4.43
C ALA A 46 -1.39 -1.93 -4.21
N PHE A 47 -1.96 -3.10 -4.49
CA PHE A 47 -1.25 -4.38 -4.40
C PHE A 47 -0.08 -4.44 -5.38
N ALA A 48 -0.26 -3.99 -6.62
CA ALA A 48 0.78 -4.01 -7.64
C ALA A 48 1.98 -3.15 -7.24
N ILE A 49 1.77 -1.90 -6.79
CA ILE A 49 2.86 -1.02 -6.35
C ILE A 49 3.63 -1.67 -5.19
N ASN A 50 2.93 -2.16 -4.17
CA ASN A 50 3.58 -2.74 -2.99
C ASN A 50 4.31 -4.04 -3.31
N TRP A 51 3.76 -4.91 -4.17
CA TRP A 51 4.45 -6.12 -4.62
C TRP A 51 5.68 -5.82 -5.49
N ILE A 52 5.58 -4.84 -6.39
CA ILE A 52 6.71 -4.42 -7.24
C ILE A 52 7.87 -3.93 -6.38
N VAL A 53 7.61 -3.20 -5.29
CA VAL A 53 8.68 -2.74 -4.38
C VAL A 53 9.13 -3.84 -3.42
N PHE A 54 8.23 -4.72 -2.99
CA PHE A 54 8.57 -5.85 -2.13
C PHE A 54 9.65 -6.75 -2.75
N VAL A 55 9.57 -7.05 -4.05
CA VAL A 55 10.54 -7.92 -4.74
C VAL A 55 11.99 -7.42 -4.60
N PRO A 56 12.36 -6.20 -5.05
CA PRO A 56 13.72 -5.69 -4.87
C PRO A 56 14.06 -5.43 -3.41
N ALA A 57 13.10 -5.02 -2.56
CA ALA A 57 13.34 -4.82 -1.14
C ALA A 57 13.73 -6.13 -0.43
N TYR A 58 13.09 -7.24 -0.80
CA TYR A 58 13.44 -8.57 -0.31
C TYR A 58 14.78 -9.03 -0.87
N LEU A 59 15.03 -8.89 -2.18
CA LEU A 59 16.30 -9.32 -2.78
C LEU A 59 17.50 -8.55 -2.22
N LEU A 60 17.35 -7.25 -1.97
CA LEU A 60 18.38 -6.38 -1.42
C LEU A 60 18.38 -6.34 0.12
N GLN A 61 17.46 -7.08 0.76
CA GLN A 61 17.29 -7.14 2.21
C GLN A 61 17.23 -5.73 2.85
N THR A 62 16.47 -4.83 2.23
CA THR A 62 16.37 -3.42 2.65
C THR A 62 14.94 -2.99 2.90
N GLU A 63 14.75 -2.29 4.01
CA GLU A 63 13.50 -1.70 4.47
C GLU A 63 13.43 -0.20 4.15
N ARG A 64 14.49 0.38 3.58
CA ARG A 64 14.68 1.83 3.49
C ARG A 64 13.56 2.59 2.79
N TYR A 65 12.88 1.91 1.87
CA TYR A 65 11.87 2.51 1.01
C TYR A 65 10.44 2.07 1.35
N TYR A 66 10.23 1.27 2.40
CA TYR A 66 8.90 0.78 2.76
C TYR A 66 7.92 1.94 3.04
N ASP A 67 8.30 2.87 3.93
CA ASP A 67 7.44 4.00 4.30
C ASP A 67 7.21 4.99 3.14
N LEU A 68 8.22 5.16 2.29
CA LEU A 68 8.12 6.00 1.10
C LEU A 68 7.17 5.38 0.08
N THR A 69 7.21 4.06 -0.09
CA THR A 69 6.34 3.30 -0.99
C THR A 69 4.88 3.36 -0.55
N GLY A 70 4.63 3.22 0.76
CA GLY A 70 3.29 3.40 1.31
C GLY A 70 2.75 4.80 1.00
N SER A 71 3.57 5.82 1.22
CA SER A 71 3.18 7.22 0.98
C SER A 71 2.93 7.50 -0.51
N PHE A 72 3.80 6.99 -1.38
CA PHE A 72 3.63 7.05 -2.82
C PHE A 72 2.35 6.35 -3.28
N THR A 73 2.05 5.17 -2.72
CA THR A 73 0.83 4.42 -3.01
C THR A 73 -0.40 5.28 -2.71
N TYR A 74 -0.48 5.89 -1.51
CA TYR A 74 -1.61 6.76 -1.16
C TYR A 74 -1.80 7.91 -2.16
N ILE A 75 -0.73 8.62 -2.50
CA ILE A 75 -0.79 9.73 -3.46
C ILE A 75 -1.23 9.23 -4.84
N ALA A 76 -0.70 8.10 -5.31
CA ALA A 76 -1.06 7.49 -6.58
C ALA A 76 -2.54 7.11 -6.63
N LEU A 77 -3.07 6.47 -5.58
CA LEU A 77 -4.49 6.10 -5.50
C LEU A 77 -5.41 7.32 -5.51
N ILE A 78 -5.06 8.37 -4.76
CA ILE A 78 -5.82 9.63 -4.76
C ILE A 78 -5.81 10.27 -6.15
N ALA A 79 -4.65 10.31 -6.81
CA ALA A 79 -4.53 10.87 -8.16
C ALA A 79 -5.38 10.09 -9.17
N VAL A 80 -5.37 8.76 -9.13
CA VAL A 80 -6.20 7.91 -9.99
C VAL A 80 -7.69 8.12 -9.71
N ALA A 81 -8.10 8.13 -8.44
CA ALA A 81 -9.51 8.30 -8.06
C ALA A 81 -10.05 9.69 -8.48
N LEU A 82 -9.26 10.74 -8.31
CA LEU A 82 -9.63 12.09 -8.74
C LEU A 82 -9.72 12.19 -10.27
N ARG A 83 -8.73 11.65 -11.01
CA ARG A 83 -8.75 11.66 -12.49
C ARG A 83 -9.90 10.83 -13.06
N ALA A 84 -10.29 9.76 -12.38
CA ALA A 84 -11.44 8.95 -12.76
C ALA A 84 -12.78 9.65 -12.53
N THR A 85 -12.80 10.78 -11.81
CA THR A 85 -14.00 11.56 -11.49
C THR A 85 -14.03 12.83 -12.33
N GLU A 86 -15.01 12.98 -13.23
CA GLU A 86 -15.13 14.17 -14.11
C GLU A 86 -15.25 15.49 -13.36
N ALA A 87 -16.07 15.51 -12.29
CA ALA A 87 -16.31 16.72 -11.49
C ALA A 87 -16.27 16.37 -10.00
N PRO A 88 -15.07 16.28 -9.39
CA PRO A 88 -14.94 15.96 -7.98
C PRO A 88 -15.56 17.06 -7.12
N SER A 89 -16.53 16.68 -6.28
CA SER A 89 -17.17 17.61 -5.34
C SER A 89 -16.15 18.25 -4.37
N PRO A 90 -16.43 19.45 -3.81
CA PRO A 90 -15.51 20.11 -2.87
C PRO A 90 -15.10 19.23 -1.68
N ARG A 91 -16.02 18.41 -1.16
CA ARG A 91 -15.74 17.42 -0.12
C ARG A 91 -14.69 16.37 -0.55
N ALA A 92 -14.73 15.93 -1.80
CA ALA A 92 -13.78 14.95 -2.33
C ALA A 92 -12.38 15.57 -2.47
N LEU A 93 -12.32 16.82 -2.92
CA LEU A 93 -11.07 17.58 -3.00
C LEU A 93 -10.48 17.85 -1.62
N LEU A 94 -11.32 18.20 -0.63
CA LEU A 94 -10.89 18.36 0.76
C LEU A 94 -10.31 17.05 1.32
N LEU A 95 -11.01 15.93 1.15
CA LEU A 95 -10.54 14.62 1.60
C LEU A 95 -9.22 14.23 0.93
N ALA A 96 -9.11 14.43 -0.39
CA ALA A 96 -7.87 14.19 -1.12
C ALA A 96 -6.71 15.03 -0.58
N GLY A 97 -6.95 16.33 -0.34
CA GLY A 97 -5.96 17.23 0.25
C GLY A 97 -5.51 16.78 1.64
N LEU A 98 -6.45 16.39 2.50
CA LEU A 98 -6.15 15.89 3.85
C LEU A 98 -5.30 14.61 3.81
N VAL A 99 -5.62 13.67 2.92
CA VAL A 99 -4.85 12.43 2.73
C VAL A 99 -3.44 12.76 2.23
N VAL A 100 -3.30 13.66 1.26
CA VAL A 100 -1.99 14.09 0.73
C VAL A 100 -1.14 14.76 1.82
N VAL A 101 -1.72 15.66 2.62
CA VAL A 101 -1.01 16.31 3.73
C VAL A 101 -0.60 15.29 4.79
N TRP A 102 -1.51 14.41 5.18
CA TRP A 102 -1.24 13.37 6.17
C TRP A 102 -0.13 12.42 5.71
N THR A 103 -0.22 11.92 4.48
CA THR A 103 0.76 10.97 3.95
C THR A 103 2.11 11.62 3.71
N ALA A 104 2.16 12.86 3.21
CA ALA A 104 3.41 13.61 3.06
C ALA A 104 4.07 13.86 4.42
N ARG A 105 3.30 14.27 5.44
CA ARG A 105 3.82 14.48 6.80
C ARG A 105 4.37 13.19 7.41
N LEU A 106 3.57 12.13 7.45
CA LEU A 106 3.92 10.89 8.11
C LEU A 106 5.06 10.17 7.35
N GLY A 107 4.94 10.07 6.02
CA GLY A 107 5.95 9.45 5.16
C GLY A 107 7.31 10.13 5.27
N SER A 108 7.35 11.46 5.21
CA SER A 108 8.59 12.22 5.32
C SER A 108 9.24 12.03 6.70
N PHE A 109 8.44 12.02 7.76
CA PHE A 109 8.93 11.79 9.12
C PHE A 109 9.56 10.40 9.26
N LEU A 110 8.86 9.35 8.80
CA LEU A 110 9.35 7.98 8.91
C LEU A 110 10.59 7.73 8.04
N PHE A 111 10.61 8.28 6.83
CA PHE A 111 11.78 8.21 5.95
C PHE A 111 12.98 8.95 6.54
N ALA A 112 12.78 10.15 7.09
CA ALA A 112 13.84 10.90 7.76
C ALA A 112 14.38 10.14 8.99
N ARG A 113 13.53 9.41 9.72
CA ARG A 113 13.96 8.55 10.83
C ARG A 113 14.87 7.42 10.34
N ILE A 114 14.45 6.70 9.29
CA ILE A 114 15.25 5.61 8.70
C ILE A 114 16.60 6.11 8.18
N LEU A 115 16.65 7.31 7.59
CA LEU A 115 17.92 7.89 7.14
C LEU A 115 18.89 8.19 8.29
N ARG A 116 18.38 8.51 9.48
CA ARG A 116 19.20 8.82 10.67
C ARG A 116 19.62 7.56 11.43
N GLU A 117 18.69 6.63 11.63
CA GLU A 117 18.89 5.40 12.41
C GLU A 117 19.51 4.28 11.56
N GLY A 118 19.45 4.40 10.22
CA GLY A 118 20.10 3.51 9.25
C GLY A 118 19.36 2.20 8.99
N THR A 119 18.76 1.62 10.04
CA THR A 119 17.98 0.37 10.00
C THR A 119 16.86 0.44 11.03
N ASP A 120 15.78 -0.30 10.80
CA ASP A 120 14.77 -0.54 11.82
C ASP A 120 14.90 -1.99 12.33
N GLY A 121 15.38 -2.15 13.57
CA GLY A 121 15.70 -3.46 14.14
C GLY A 121 14.53 -4.45 14.19
N ARG A 122 13.29 -3.98 14.02
CA ARG A 122 12.10 -4.84 13.88
C ARG A 122 12.13 -5.67 12.59
N PHE A 123 12.75 -5.15 11.53
CA PHE A 123 12.82 -5.81 10.24
C PHE A 123 13.98 -6.79 10.11
N ASP A 124 15.01 -6.71 10.94
CA ASP A 124 16.20 -7.57 10.83
C ASP A 124 15.87 -9.06 10.96
N GLN A 125 14.86 -9.39 11.77
CA GLN A 125 14.38 -10.77 11.94
C GLN A 125 13.38 -11.19 10.85
N LEU A 126 12.85 -10.25 10.07
CA LEU A 126 11.83 -10.48 9.05
C LEU A 126 12.43 -10.62 7.65
N LYS A 127 13.38 -9.75 7.27
CA LYS A 127 14.00 -9.70 5.94
C LYS A 127 14.46 -11.08 5.42
N PRO A 128 15.08 -11.98 6.22
CA PRO A 128 15.61 -13.24 5.71
C PRO A 128 14.54 -14.27 5.30
N SER A 129 13.28 -14.05 5.69
CA SER A 129 12.19 -14.99 5.43
C SER A 129 11.11 -14.30 4.60
N ALA A 130 11.07 -14.60 3.29
CA ALA A 130 10.05 -14.05 2.38
C ALA A 130 8.62 -14.11 2.94
N PRO A 131 8.13 -15.24 3.49
CA PRO A 131 6.79 -15.30 4.04
C PRO A 131 6.56 -14.43 5.28
N ARG A 132 7.62 -14.02 5.98
CA ARG A 132 7.54 -13.12 7.14
C ARG A 132 7.72 -11.65 6.76
N PHE A 133 8.35 -11.38 5.62
CA PHE A 133 8.64 -10.03 5.12
C PHE A 133 7.53 -9.47 4.21
N PHE A 134 6.72 -10.36 3.63
CA PHE A 134 5.54 -10.03 2.82
C PHE A 134 4.37 -9.54 3.68
#